data_AF-A0A923Y4D0-F1
#
_entry.id   AF-A0A923Y4D0-F1
#
_cell.length_a   1.000
_cell.length_b   1.000
_cell.length_c   1.000
_cell.angle_alpha   90.00
_cell.angle_beta   90.00
_cell.angle_gamma   90.00
#
_symmetry.space_group_name_H-M   'P 1'
#
loop_
_entity.id
_entity.type
_entity.pdbx_description
1 polymer ?
#
loop_
_entity_poly.entity_id
_entity_poly.type
_entity_poly.pdbx_seq_one_letter_code
_entity_poly.pdbx_strand_id
1 'polypeptide(L)'
;MSDDPGRPVLALNAGSSSLKFGSFMVGASGSRVLLSGAEETVAEPQAAVARIAQRMEAQGLPAPIAVGHRIVHGGPQCRRHTLIDAAVMQQLEAATAFAPLHVPPALALVRAAQARFSGIAQVACLDTAFHAGTPDVARTLPLPRELRALGIERYGFHGLSGESIVRQLSSDLPPRLVIAHLGHGASVTAVAHGASVDTSMGLTPTGGVIMSTRCGDIDPGVLAYVVREHGYDAAQLEALIDQRSGMLGISGLSGDMRELRAAVTSNEDARLAIAMFCYSVRRQIAAMAAVLGGVDLLVFTGGIGENDAAARASICEGLEVLGIHKAMTLVSPAQEEEQIAWRTWQLTQLPN
;
A
#
# COMPACT_ATOMS: atom_id res chain seq x y z
N MET A 1 26.54 21.36 -14.97
CA MET A 1 25.67 20.49 -14.15
C MET A 1 26.07 20.75 -12.71
N SER A 2 25.26 21.45 -11.92
CA SER A 2 25.58 21.66 -10.52
C SER A 2 25.50 20.30 -9.82
N ASP A 3 26.57 19.91 -9.12
CA ASP A 3 26.51 18.85 -8.12
C ASP A 3 25.54 19.32 -7.04
N ASP A 4 24.24 18.99 -7.19
CA ASP A 4 23.29 19.05 -6.09
C ASP A 4 23.70 17.93 -5.12
N PRO A 5 24.27 18.23 -3.95
CA PRO A 5 24.75 17.22 -3.02
C PRO A 5 23.62 16.33 -2.47
N GLY A 6 22.36 16.66 -2.79
CA GLY A 6 21.18 16.08 -2.19
C GLY A 6 21.01 16.57 -0.76
N ARG A 7 19.82 16.32 -0.20
CA ARG A 7 19.51 16.63 1.18
C ARG A 7 19.10 15.36 1.93
N PRO A 8 19.51 15.20 3.20
CA PRO A 8 19.21 14.00 3.96
C PRO A 8 17.73 13.98 4.37
N VAL A 9 17.03 12.91 4.03
CA VAL A 9 15.62 12.69 4.35
C VAL A 9 15.46 11.33 5.01
N LEU A 10 14.69 11.29 6.09
CA LEU A 10 14.32 10.05 6.77
C LEU A 10 12.90 9.65 6.35
N ALA A 11 12.71 8.45 5.83
CA ALA A 11 11.42 7.85 5.54
C ALA A 11 11.08 6.81 6.61
N LEU A 12 9.88 6.90 7.17
CA LEU A 12 9.31 5.98 8.14
C LEU A 12 8.07 5.31 7.56
N ASN A 13 8.12 4.00 7.37
CA ASN A 13 7.04 3.19 6.82
C ASN A 13 6.51 2.23 7.90
N ALA A 14 5.45 2.67 8.58
CA ALA A 14 4.78 1.89 9.62
C ALA A 14 3.87 0.82 9.00
N GLY A 15 4.15 -0.45 9.28
CA GLY A 15 3.27 -1.59 9.02
C GLY A 15 2.51 -2.01 10.29
N SER A 16 1.75 -3.13 10.21
CA SER A 16 1.00 -3.67 11.34
C SER A 16 1.90 -4.24 12.45
N SER A 17 3.05 -4.82 12.11
CA SER A 17 3.96 -5.49 13.06
C SER A 17 5.39 -4.96 13.04
N SER A 18 5.75 -4.12 12.07
CA SER A 18 7.12 -3.63 11.88
C SER A 18 7.14 -2.17 11.45
N LEU A 19 8.20 -1.45 11.83
CA LEU A 19 8.53 -0.15 11.27
C LEU A 19 9.71 -0.30 10.31
N LYS A 20 9.44 -0.24 9.00
CA LYS A 20 10.51 -0.10 8.00
C LYS A 20 10.97 1.34 7.94
N PHE A 21 12.25 1.56 7.66
CA PHE A 21 12.79 2.91 7.52
C PHE A 21 13.91 2.96 6.49
N GLY A 22 14.14 4.17 5.96
CA GLY A 22 15.31 4.47 5.15
C GLY A 22 15.76 5.92 5.34
N SER A 23 17.06 6.12 5.46
CA SER A 23 17.72 7.43 5.36
C SER A 23 18.32 7.56 3.98
N PHE A 24 18.03 8.68 3.30
CA PHE A 24 18.39 8.90 1.91
C PHE A 24 19.04 10.27 1.73
N MET A 25 19.99 10.40 0.80
CA MET A 25 20.30 11.67 0.17
C MET A 25 19.41 11.84 -1.04
N VAL A 26 18.57 12.87 -1.08
CA VAL A 26 17.61 13.12 -2.16
C VAL A 26 17.91 14.45 -2.82
N GLY A 27 18.02 14.48 -4.14
CA GLY A 27 18.23 15.69 -4.94
C GLY A 27 17.51 15.62 -6.28
N ALA A 28 17.66 16.66 -7.10
CA ALA A 28 16.96 16.77 -8.39
C ALA A 28 17.31 15.62 -9.36
N SER A 29 18.52 15.06 -9.25
CA SER A 29 19.01 13.97 -10.09
C SER A 29 18.66 12.56 -9.58
N GLY A 30 18.01 12.43 -8.43
CA GLY A 30 17.60 11.15 -7.85
C GLY A 30 17.89 11.03 -6.36
N SER A 31 17.88 9.79 -5.88
CA SER A 31 18.09 9.45 -4.47
C SER A 31 19.19 8.40 -4.30
N ARG A 32 19.90 8.47 -3.18
CA ARG A 32 20.88 7.48 -2.75
C ARG A 32 20.59 7.06 -1.33
N VAL A 33 20.43 5.75 -1.11
CA VAL A 33 20.25 5.17 0.22
C VAL A 33 21.52 5.35 1.05
N LEU A 34 21.38 5.84 2.27
CA LEU A 34 22.46 5.89 3.28
C LEU A 34 22.36 4.73 4.25
N LEU A 35 21.13 4.44 4.70
CA LEU A 35 20.82 3.37 5.64
C LEU A 35 19.37 2.94 5.41
N SER A 36 19.10 1.64 5.43
CA SER A 36 17.74 1.10 5.45
C SER A 36 17.64 -0.05 6.44
N GLY A 37 16.44 -0.30 6.94
CA GLY A 37 16.21 -1.41 7.86
C GLY A 37 14.77 -1.51 8.30
N ALA A 38 14.55 -2.40 9.26
CA ALA A 38 13.29 -2.53 9.96
C ALA A 38 13.57 -2.64 11.47
N GLU A 39 12.62 -2.16 12.26
CA GLU A 39 12.58 -2.32 13.72
C GLU A 39 11.32 -3.13 14.09
N GLU A 40 11.45 -4.04 15.06
CA GLU A 40 10.32 -4.76 15.60
C GLU A 40 9.46 -3.84 16.48
N THR A 41 8.16 -3.85 16.18
CA THR A 41 7.05 -3.24 16.92
C THR A 41 6.90 -1.72 16.97
N VAL A 42 5.64 -1.34 16.75
CA VAL A 42 5.01 -0.01 16.88
C VAL A 42 4.55 0.27 18.33
N ALA A 43 4.73 -0.69 19.26
CA ALA A 43 4.27 -0.57 20.65
C ALA A 43 5.01 0.52 21.45
N GLU A 44 6.24 0.84 21.05
CA GLU A 44 7.04 1.93 21.64
C GLU A 44 7.57 2.87 20.55
N PRO A 45 6.74 3.75 19.98
CA PRO A 45 7.12 4.63 18.88
C PRO A 45 8.36 5.48 19.19
N GLN A 46 8.46 6.00 20.41
CA GLN A 46 9.60 6.80 20.87
C GLN A 46 10.91 5.98 20.87
N ALA A 47 10.86 4.75 21.39
CA ALA A 47 12.04 3.89 21.45
C ALA A 47 12.47 3.45 20.03
N ALA A 48 11.51 3.13 19.16
CA ALA A 48 11.79 2.78 17.77
C ALA A 48 12.48 3.92 17.01
N VAL A 49 11.95 5.14 17.11
CA VAL A 49 12.56 6.33 16.48
C VAL A 49 13.93 6.63 17.09
N ALA A 50 14.11 6.48 18.40
CA ALA A 50 15.39 6.67 19.06
C ALA A 50 16.46 5.67 18.59
N ARG A 51 16.11 4.38 18.44
CA ARG A 51 17.02 3.35 17.90
C ARG A 51 17.44 3.65 16.46
N ILE A 52 16.51 4.08 15.62
CA ILE A 52 16.81 4.49 14.23
C ILE A 52 17.82 5.65 14.24
N ALA A 53 17.58 6.69 15.05
CA ALA A 53 18.49 7.82 15.16
C ALA A 53 19.87 7.42 15.68
N GLN A 54 19.94 6.56 16.70
CA GLN A 54 21.20 6.05 17.23
C GLN A 54 21.99 5.23 16.20
N ARG A 55 21.30 4.42 15.37
CA ARG A 55 21.93 3.70 14.26
C ARG A 55 22.51 4.64 13.21
N MET A 56 21.81 5.75 12.90
CA MET A 56 22.32 6.78 11.99
C MET A 56 23.57 7.47 12.56
N GLU A 57 23.54 7.86 13.84
CA GLU A 57 24.66 8.49 14.54
C GLU A 57 25.88 7.57 14.63
N ALA A 58 25.67 6.28 14.95
CA ALA A 58 26.74 5.28 15.03
C ALA A 58 27.47 5.07 13.69
N GLN A 59 26.80 5.34 12.56
CA GLN A 59 27.39 5.27 11.22
C GLN A 59 27.90 6.63 10.71
N GLY A 60 27.86 7.68 11.54
CA GLY A 60 28.30 9.02 11.15
C GLY A 60 27.45 9.65 10.04
N LEU A 61 26.18 9.25 9.91
CA LEU A 61 25.28 9.77 8.88
C LEU A 61 24.79 11.18 9.23
N PRO A 62 24.53 12.04 8.23
CA PRO A 62 23.97 13.36 8.47
C PRO A 62 22.58 13.28 9.10
N ALA A 63 22.28 14.23 9.98
CA ALA A 63 20.93 14.40 10.52
C ALA A 63 19.94 14.75 9.39
N PRO A 64 18.70 14.21 9.41
CA PRO A 64 17.73 14.50 8.38
C PRO A 64 17.27 15.96 8.47
N ILE A 65 17.01 16.58 7.32
CA ILE A 65 16.37 17.90 7.23
C ILE A 65 14.84 17.81 7.19
N ALA A 66 14.31 16.61 6.97
CA ALA A 66 12.89 16.33 6.94
C ALA A 66 12.60 14.84 7.21
N VAL A 67 11.40 14.54 7.72
CA VAL A 67 10.91 13.18 7.95
C VAL A 67 9.61 12.92 7.20
N GLY A 68 9.58 11.88 6.39
CA GLY A 68 8.38 11.38 5.73
C GLY A 68 7.74 10.22 6.49
N HIS A 69 6.42 10.25 6.64
CA HIS A 69 5.65 9.23 7.34
C HIS A 69 4.67 8.58 6.39
N ARG A 70 4.72 7.26 6.25
CA ARG A 70 3.62 6.54 5.63
C ARG A 70 2.38 6.65 6.51
N ILE A 71 1.27 7.08 5.92
CA ILE A 71 -0.05 7.07 6.55
C ILE A 71 -0.99 6.26 5.66
N VAL A 72 -1.60 5.21 6.23
CA VAL A 72 -2.45 4.28 5.46
C VAL A 72 -3.70 4.97 4.92
N HIS A 73 -4.32 5.88 5.67
CA HIS A 73 -5.57 6.54 5.28
C HIS A 73 -5.64 7.97 5.81
N GLY A 74 -5.81 8.96 4.92
CA GLY A 74 -5.94 10.37 5.31
C GLY A 74 -7.39 10.85 5.50
N GLY A 75 -8.37 9.98 5.23
CA GLY A 75 -9.79 10.32 5.34
C GLY A 75 -10.24 11.27 4.22
N PRO A 76 -11.48 11.77 4.30
CA PRO A 76 -12.02 12.66 3.26
C PRO A 76 -11.33 14.03 3.23
N GLN A 77 -10.70 14.44 4.33
CA GLN A 77 -10.12 15.78 4.50
C GLN A 77 -8.65 15.87 4.09
N CYS A 78 -7.90 14.76 4.13
CA CYS A 78 -6.49 14.71 3.72
C CYS A 78 -6.30 13.68 2.61
N ARG A 79 -6.19 14.15 1.36
CA ARG A 79 -6.17 13.30 0.14
C ARG A 79 -4.89 13.40 -0.67
N ARG A 80 -3.93 14.20 -0.23
CA ARG A 80 -2.65 14.43 -0.92
C ARG A 80 -1.52 14.30 0.09
N HIS A 81 -0.34 13.96 -0.40
CA HIS A 81 0.87 14.11 0.40
C HIS A 81 0.99 15.57 0.87
N THR A 82 1.29 15.79 2.14
CA THR A 82 1.25 17.14 2.72
C THR A 82 2.26 17.32 3.84
N LEU A 83 2.73 18.55 4.02
CA LEU A 83 3.43 18.95 5.24
C LEU A 83 2.50 18.78 6.45
N ILE A 84 3.04 18.30 7.55
CA ILE A 84 2.32 18.08 8.80
C ILE A 84 2.41 19.35 9.63
N ASP A 85 1.26 20.00 9.81
CA ASP A 85 1.02 21.03 10.81
C ASP A 85 -0.07 20.60 11.81
N ALA A 86 -0.50 21.51 12.68
CA ALA A 86 -1.54 21.23 13.66
C ALA A 86 -2.90 20.89 13.01
N ALA A 87 -3.25 21.53 11.89
CA ALA A 87 -4.52 21.28 11.20
C ALA A 87 -4.52 19.91 10.51
N VAL A 88 -3.42 19.56 9.85
CA VAL A 88 -3.21 18.23 9.24
C VAL A 88 -3.24 17.15 10.32
N MET A 89 -2.61 17.36 11.47
CA MET A 89 -2.69 16.39 12.58
C MET A 89 -4.14 16.15 13.02
N GLN A 90 -4.96 17.19 13.14
CA GLN A 90 -6.37 17.05 13.48
C GLN A 90 -7.16 16.28 12.41
N GLN A 91 -6.90 16.56 11.12
CA GLN A 91 -7.54 15.84 10.01
C GLN A 91 -7.16 14.35 10.01
N LEU A 92 -5.89 14.04 10.24
CA LEU A 92 -5.42 12.67 10.32
C LEU A 92 -5.98 11.95 11.57
N GLU A 93 -6.13 12.64 12.70
CA GLU A 93 -6.81 12.08 13.88
C GLU A 93 -8.27 11.69 13.55
N ALA A 94 -9.00 12.56 12.85
CA ALA A 94 -10.36 12.26 12.38
C ALA A 94 -10.41 11.08 11.40
N ALA A 95 -9.34 10.84 10.63
CA ALA A 95 -9.24 9.69 9.72
C ALA A 95 -9.18 8.33 10.45
N THR A 96 -9.01 8.30 11.78
CA THR A 96 -9.12 7.09 12.60
C THR A 96 -10.44 6.35 12.38
N ALA A 97 -11.53 7.07 12.09
CA ALA A 97 -12.83 6.46 11.78
C ALA A 97 -12.81 5.55 10.53
N PHE A 98 -11.84 5.74 9.63
CA PHE A 98 -11.71 4.98 8.38
C PHE A 98 -10.68 3.85 8.47
N ALA A 99 -9.70 3.97 9.36
CA ALA A 99 -8.63 2.99 9.52
C ALA A 99 -8.18 2.91 11.00
N PRO A 100 -9.05 2.42 11.90
CA PRO A 100 -8.85 2.47 13.34
C PRO A 100 -7.63 1.67 13.80
N LEU A 101 -7.26 0.62 13.08
CA LEU A 101 -6.10 -0.23 13.39
C LEU A 101 -4.77 0.34 12.87
N HIS A 102 -4.79 1.35 11.99
CA HIS A 102 -3.60 1.80 11.27
C HIS A 102 -3.24 3.26 11.54
N VAL A 103 -4.23 4.14 11.64
CA VAL A 103 -3.99 5.58 11.81
C VAL A 103 -3.42 5.93 13.19
N PRO A 104 -3.98 5.44 14.32
CA PRO A 104 -3.46 5.82 15.64
C PRO A 104 -1.97 5.45 15.86
N PRO A 105 -1.51 4.23 15.53
CA PRO A 105 -0.10 3.88 15.67
C PRO A 105 0.82 4.74 14.77
N ALA A 106 0.38 5.08 13.56
CA ALA A 106 1.12 5.96 12.66
C ALA A 106 1.26 7.39 13.23
N LEU A 107 0.20 7.94 13.82
CA LEU A 107 0.24 9.25 14.47
C LEU A 107 1.12 9.27 15.72
N ALA A 108 1.18 8.16 16.46
CA ALA A 108 2.11 8.04 17.58
C ALA A 108 3.58 8.09 17.11
N LEU A 109 3.89 7.50 15.95
CA LEU A 109 5.21 7.61 15.31
C LEU A 109 5.51 9.03 14.81
N VAL A 110 4.52 9.73 14.24
CA VAL A 110 4.67 11.14 13.87
C VAL A 110 5.07 11.98 15.08
N ARG A 111 4.35 11.86 16.20
CA ARG A 111 4.65 12.59 17.44
C ARG A 111 6.02 12.22 18.01
N ALA A 112 6.40 10.94 17.97
CA ALA A 112 7.73 10.48 18.38
C ALA A 112 8.85 11.08 17.53
N ALA A 113 8.66 11.14 16.20
CA ALA A 113 9.62 11.77 15.29
C ALA A 113 9.69 13.28 15.49
N GLN A 114 8.56 13.96 15.76
CA GLN A 114 8.54 15.40 16.08
C GLN A 114 9.33 15.70 17.36
N ALA A 115 9.24 14.83 18.37
CA ALA A 115 10.02 14.95 19.60
C ALA A 115 11.52 14.70 19.38
N ARG A 116 11.89 13.69 18.58
CA ARG A 116 13.29 13.32 18.34
C ARG A 116 14.03 14.27 17.39
N PHE A 117 13.32 14.76 16.38
CA PHE A 117 13.83 15.66 15.35
C PHE A 117 13.05 16.97 15.38
N SER A 118 13.34 17.79 16.40
CA SER A 118 12.65 19.06 16.61
C SER A 118 13.08 20.11 15.57
N GLY A 119 12.13 20.94 15.15
CA GLY A 119 12.40 22.07 14.24
C GLY A 119 12.59 21.72 12.77
N ILE A 120 12.44 20.46 12.37
CA ILE A 120 12.48 20.05 10.95
C ILE A 120 11.10 19.70 10.40
N ALA A 121 10.95 19.80 9.08
CA ALA A 121 9.70 19.51 8.40
C ALA A 121 9.31 18.03 8.50
N GLN A 122 8.02 17.77 8.66
CA GLN A 122 7.46 16.41 8.71
C GLN A 122 6.38 16.32 7.63
N VAL A 123 6.31 15.21 6.90
CA VAL A 123 5.41 15.04 5.75
C VAL A 123 4.59 13.78 5.91
N ALA A 124 3.27 13.89 5.75
CA ALA A 124 2.37 12.76 5.66
C ALA A 124 2.34 12.25 4.22
N CYS A 125 2.85 11.04 4.01
CA CYS A 125 2.84 10.33 2.74
C CYS A 125 1.71 9.29 2.73
N LEU A 126 0.55 9.65 2.16
CA LEU A 126 -0.64 8.81 2.18
C LEU A 126 -0.61 7.67 1.15
N ASP A 127 -0.98 6.46 1.55
CA ASP A 127 -1.19 5.32 0.64
C ASP A 127 -2.34 5.55 -0.35
N THR A 128 -3.28 6.42 -0.01
CA THR A 128 -4.47 6.73 -0.82
C THR A 128 -4.22 7.85 -1.85
N ALA A 129 -3.12 8.61 -1.72
CA ALA A 129 -2.91 9.82 -2.51
C ALA A 129 -2.78 9.55 -4.02
N PHE A 130 -2.13 8.46 -4.41
CA PHE A 130 -1.97 8.08 -5.82
C PHE A 130 -3.32 7.88 -6.53
N HIS A 131 -4.33 7.43 -5.79
CA HIS A 131 -5.67 7.14 -6.29
C HIS A 131 -6.64 8.31 -6.17
N ALA A 132 -6.22 9.46 -5.62
CA ALA A 132 -7.11 10.59 -5.36
C ALA A 132 -7.75 11.17 -6.64
N GLY A 133 -7.09 11.01 -7.79
CA GLY A 133 -7.58 11.42 -9.11
C GLY A 133 -8.58 10.47 -9.77
N THR A 134 -8.91 9.33 -9.13
CA THR A 134 -9.85 8.33 -9.68
C THR A 134 -11.20 8.99 -10.03
N PRO A 135 -11.77 8.75 -11.22
CA PRO A 135 -13.05 9.34 -11.63
C PRO A 135 -14.22 8.83 -10.79
N ASP A 136 -15.28 9.64 -10.69
CA ASP A 136 -16.44 9.33 -9.84
C ASP A 136 -17.10 7.98 -10.16
N VAL A 137 -17.07 7.54 -11.42
CA VAL A 137 -17.62 6.23 -11.83
C VAL A 137 -16.91 5.04 -11.20
N ALA A 138 -15.61 5.15 -10.92
CA ALA A 138 -14.82 4.11 -10.27
C ALA A 138 -14.73 4.30 -8.75
N ARG A 139 -14.81 5.56 -8.30
CA ARG A 139 -14.69 5.92 -6.87
C ARG A 139 -16.01 5.79 -6.08
N THR A 140 -17.13 6.13 -6.69
CA THR A 140 -18.42 6.22 -6.01
C THR A 140 -18.95 4.84 -5.68
N LEU A 141 -19.23 4.58 -4.40
CA LEU A 141 -19.92 3.37 -3.98
C LEU A 141 -21.43 3.50 -4.24
N PRO A 142 -22.13 2.43 -4.66
CA PRO A 142 -23.56 2.43 -4.95
C PRO A 142 -24.40 2.45 -3.67
N LEU A 143 -24.22 3.50 -2.86
CA LEU A 143 -24.85 3.74 -1.57
C LEU A 143 -25.68 5.02 -1.60
N PRO A 144 -26.70 5.19 -0.74
CA PRO A 144 -27.44 6.43 -0.60
C PRO A 144 -26.56 7.67 -0.37
N ARG A 145 -27.05 8.84 -0.80
CA ARG A 145 -26.27 10.10 -0.83
C ARG A 145 -25.79 10.52 0.55
N GLU A 146 -26.60 10.29 1.57
CA GLU A 146 -26.31 10.60 2.97
C GLU A 146 -25.08 9.84 3.49
N LEU A 147 -24.89 8.58 3.09
CA LEU A 147 -23.69 7.81 3.43
C LEU A 147 -22.48 8.29 2.63
N ARG A 148 -22.67 8.57 1.34
CA ARG A 148 -21.59 9.12 0.49
C ARG A 148 -21.09 10.48 1.01
N ALA A 149 -21.98 11.30 1.55
CA ALA A 149 -21.63 12.60 2.13
C ALA A 149 -20.71 12.49 3.36
N LEU A 150 -20.62 11.32 4.00
CA LEU A 150 -19.67 11.03 5.08
C LEU A 150 -18.26 10.71 4.57
N GLY A 151 -18.03 10.70 3.25
CA GLY A 151 -16.76 10.29 2.65
C GLY A 151 -16.63 8.77 2.50
N ILE A 152 -17.74 8.04 2.50
CA ILE A 152 -17.79 6.60 2.22
C ILE A 152 -17.72 6.38 0.71
N GLU A 153 -16.51 6.09 0.24
CA GLU A 153 -16.18 5.87 -1.16
C GLU A 153 -14.97 4.94 -1.29
N ARG A 154 -14.58 4.59 -2.52
CA ARG A 154 -13.32 3.89 -2.77
C ARG A 154 -12.14 4.84 -2.62
N TYR A 155 -11.19 4.50 -1.76
CA TYR A 155 -9.93 5.24 -1.62
C TYR A 155 -8.77 4.56 -2.35
N GLY A 156 -8.67 3.23 -2.25
CA GLY A 156 -7.52 2.48 -2.77
C GLY A 156 -6.25 2.67 -1.93
N PHE A 157 -5.37 1.67 -1.95
CA PHE A 157 -4.12 1.67 -1.18
C PHE A 157 -2.99 1.03 -1.99
N HIS A 158 -1.80 0.97 -1.38
CA HIS A 158 -0.53 0.71 -2.07
C HIS A 158 -0.18 1.82 -3.09
N GLY A 159 -0.69 3.03 -2.88
CA GLY A 159 -0.39 4.17 -3.75
C GLY A 159 1.10 4.52 -3.78
N LEU A 160 1.80 4.46 -2.64
CA LEU A 160 3.25 4.69 -2.61
C LEU A 160 4.02 3.64 -3.42
N SER A 161 3.58 2.37 -3.41
CA SER A 161 4.13 1.36 -4.30
C SER A 161 3.84 1.69 -5.77
N GLY A 162 2.60 2.04 -6.12
CA GLY A 162 2.22 2.45 -7.48
C GLY A 162 3.02 3.64 -8.00
N GLU A 163 3.17 4.68 -7.18
CA GLU A 163 4.01 5.85 -7.50
C GLU A 163 5.48 5.45 -7.69
N SER A 164 6.01 4.55 -6.85
CA SER A 164 7.39 4.09 -6.98
C SER A 164 7.62 3.38 -8.31
N ILE A 165 6.65 2.61 -8.82
CA ILE A 165 6.73 1.92 -10.10
C ILE A 165 6.65 2.92 -11.25
N VAL A 166 5.71 3.88 -11.20
CA VAL A 166 5.61 4.95 -12.21
C VAL A 166 6.90 5.77 -12.27
N ARG A 167 7.48 6.12 -11.12
CA ARG A 167 8.77 6.83 -11.02
C ARG A 167 9.91 6.00 -11.62
N GLN A 168 9.99 4.71 -11.31
CA GLN A 168 11.04 3.83 -11.81
C GLN A 168 10.98 3.66 -13.34
N LEU A 169 9.77 3.62 -13.92
CA LEU A 169 9.60 3.54 -15.37
C LEU A 169 9.96 4.86 -16.06
N SER A 170 9.68 6.01 -15.44
CA SER A 170 10.10 7.34 -15.94
C SER A 170 9.81 7.53 -17.44
N SER A 171 10.83 7.66 -18.29
CA SER A 171 10.70 7.81 -19.76
C SER A 171 10.12 6.58 -20.47
N ASP A 172 10.22 5.41 -19.86
CA ASP A 172 9.73 4.14 -20.40
C ASP A 172 8.29 3.83 -19.93
N LEU A 173 7.63 4.78 -19.24
CA LEU A 173 6.27 4.63 -18.76
C LEU A 173 5.29 4.49 -19.93
N PRO A 174 4.57 3.36 -20.05
CA PRO A 174 3.61 3.19 -21.12
C PRO A 174 2.27 3.90 -20.83
N PRO A 175 1.47 4.20 -21.86
CA PRO A 175 0.16 4.81 -21.70
C PRO A 175 -0.81 4.01 -20.83
N ARG A 176 -0.84 2.68 -20.95
CA ARG A 176 -1.74 1.79 -20.21
C ARG A 176 -0.96 0.76 -19.40
N LEU A 177 -0.84 1.02 -18.12
CA LEU A 177 -0.10 0.19 -17.17
C LEU A 177 -1.08 -0.47 -16.19
N VAL A 178 -0.91 -1.76 -15.95
CA VAL A 178 -1.53 -2.46 -14.81
C VAL A 178 -0.44 -2.80 -13.81
N ILE A 179 -0.64 -2.43 -12.54
CA ILE A 179 0.28 -2.75 -11.44
C ILE A 179 -0.42 -3.75 -10.53
N ALA A 180 0.13 -4.96 -10.41
CA ALA A 180 -0.25 -5.97 -9.43
C ALA A 180 0.74 -5.95 -8.27
N HIS A 181 0.41 -5.23 -7.20
CA HIS A 181 1.15 -5.27 -5.94
C HIS A 181 0.65 -6.47 -5.13
N LEU A 182 1.46 -7.53 -5.04
CA LEU A 182 1.08 -8.80 -4.43
C LEU A 182 2.00 -9.08 -3.25
N GLY A 183 1.48 -8.98 -2.02
CA GLY A 183 2.18 -9.29 -0.79
C GLY A 183 1.22 -9.87 0.25
N HIS A 184 1.48 -9.58 1.53
CA HIS A 184 0.56 -9.95 2.61
C HIS A 184 -0.81 -9.26 2.42
N GLY A 185 -0.78 -7.96 2.09
CA GLY A 185 -1.87 -7.27 1.41
C GLY A 185 -1.60 -7.26 -0.10
N ALA A 186 -2.66 -7.29 -0.91
CA ALA A 186 -2.54 -7.31 -2.37
C ALA A 186 -3.56 -6.38 -3.04
N SER A 187 -3.14 -5.69 -4.10
CA SER A 187 -4.03 -4.86 -4.92
C SER A 187 -3.61 -4.88 -6.39
N VAL A 188 -4.58 -4.58 -7.26
CA VAL A 188 -4.35 -4.37 -8.69
C VAL A 188 -4.83 -2.98 -9.06
N THR A 189 -3.99 -2.20 -9.73
CA THR A 189 -4.26 -0.79 -10.09
C THR A 189 -4.17 -0.61 -11.60
N ALA A 190 -5.16 0.06 -12.18
CA ALA A 190 -5.12 0.60 -13.53
C ALA A 190 -4.47 1.98 -13.51
N VAL A 191 -3.45 2.18 -14.35
CA VAL A 191 -2.71 3.43 -14.49
C VAL A 191 -2.75 3.87 -15.96
N ALA A 192 -3.37 5.03 -16.20
CA ALA A 192 -3.42 5.67 -17.52
C ALA A 192 -2.52 6.90 -17.52
N HIS A 193 -1.52 6.93 -18.41
CA HIS A 193 -0.57 8.04 -18.54
C HIS A 193 0.06 8.47 -17.19
N GLY A 194 0.40 7.48 -16.36
CA GLY A 194 1.01 7.70 -15.03
C GLY A 194 0.05 8.07 -13.91
N ALA A 195 -1.25 8.24 -14.18
CA ALA A 195 -2.26 8.50 -13.16
C ALA A 195 -3.09 7.24 -12.88
N SER A 196 -3.35 6.95 -11.60
CA SER A 196 -4.29 5.88 -11.25
C SER A 196 -5.72 6.27 -11.66
N VAL A 197 -6.37 5.38 -12.40
CA VAL A 197 -7.76 5.56 -12.87
C VAL A 197 -8.73 4.53 -12.30
N ASP A 198 -8.22 3.42 -11.76
CA ASP A 198 -9.01 2.45 -10.98
C ASP A 198 -8.08 1.58 -10.11
N THR A 199 -8.62 0.96 -9.06
CA THR A 199 -7.89 0.09 -8.13
C THR A 199 -8.81 -0.90 -7.43
N SER A 200 -8.31 -2.12 -7.18
CA SER A 200 -9.12 -3.20 -6.62
C SER A 200 -9.54 -2.95 -5.18
N MET A 201 -8.70 -2.30 -4.36
CA MET A 201 -9.04 -2.01 -2.96
C MET A 201 -10.11 -0.92 -2.85
N GLY A 202 -10.90 -1.01 -1.79
CA GLY A 202 -12.13 -0.23 -1.59
C GLY A 202 -11.97 0.98 -0.67
N LEU A 203 -12.96 1.16 0.20
CA LEU A 203 -12.91 2.06 1.37
C LEU A 203 -11.79 1.64 2.33
N THR A 204 -11.62 0.33 2.51
CA THR A 204 -10.61 -0.29 3.37
C THR A 204 -9.66 -1.13 2.53
N PRO A 205 -8.47 -1.49 3.07
CA PRO A 205 -7.54 -2.39 2.40
C PRO A 205 -8.05 -3.84 2.23
N THR A 206 -9.26 -4.15 2.68
CA THR A 206 -9.83 -5.51 2.66
C THR A 206 -10.44 -5.87 1.30
N GLY A 207 -11.03 -4.90 0.60
CA GLY A 207 -11.70 -5.14 -0.68
C GLY A 207 -10.74 -5.51 -1.83
N GLY A 208 -11.28 -6.12 -2.87
CA GLY A 208 -10.55 -6.51 -4.08
C GLY A 208 -10.16 -7.99 -4.11
N VAL A 209 -8.87 -8.27 -4.23
CA VAL A 209 -8.34 -9.63 -4.35
C VAL A 209 -8.32 -10.34 -2.99
N ILE A 210 -8.32 -11.67 -3.02
CA ILE A 210 -8.01 -12.49 -1.83
C ILE A 210 -6.58 -12.15 -1.41
N MET A 211 -6.31 -12.09 -0.10
CA MET A 211 -4.98 -11.79 0.42
C MET A 211 -4.55 -12.85 1.44
N SER A 212 -3.50 -12.57 2.23
CA SER A 212 -3.00 -13.49 3.24
C SER A 212 -4.07 -13.85 4.28
N THR A 213 -4.63 -12.84 4.95
CA THR A 213 -5.64 -12.99 6.01
C THR A 213 -6.96 -12.28 5.71
N ARG A 214 -6.99 -11.49 4.62
CA ARG A 214 -8.15 -10.68 4.23
C ARG A 214 -8.99 -11.40 3.20
N CYS A 215 -10.32 -11.30 3.33
CA CYS A 215 -11.23 -12.03 2.46
C CYS A 215 -11.19 -11.57 1.00
N GLY A 216 -10.85 -10.30 0.72
CA GLY A 216 -11.10 -9.71 -0.58
C GLY A 216 -12.59 -9.43 -0.79
N ASP A 217 -13.02 -9.32 -2.04
CA ASP A 217 -14.44 -9.15 -2.37
C ASP A 217 -15.26 -10.40 -2.02
N ILE A 218 -16.30 -10.22 -1.21
CA ILE A 218 -17.32 -11.22 -0.89
C ILE A 218 -18.70 -10.56 -0.97
N ASP A 219 -19.74 -11.37 -1.17
CA ASP A 219 -21.12 -10.88 -1.17
C ASP A 219 -21.48 -10.26 0.20
N PRO A 220 -21.93 -8.99 0.28
CA PRO A 220 -22.39 -8.38 1.52
C PRO A 220 -23.48 -9.18 2.25
N GLY A 221 -24.28 -9.97 1.52
CA GLY A 221 -25.27 -10.88 2.08
C GLY A 221 -24.67 -11.96 3.01
N VAL A 222 -23.41 -12.36 2.78
CA VAL A 222 -22.68 -13.29 3.66
C VAL A 222 -22.43 -12.63 5.01
N LEU A 223 -22.03 -11.35 5.04
CA LEU A 223 -21.81 -10.61 6.28
C LEU A 223 -23.12 -10.48 7.08
N ALA A 224 -24.22 -10.14 6.40
CA ALA A 224 -25.53 -10.05 7.02
C ALA A 224 -26.02 -11.41 7.57
N TYR A 225 -25.75 -12.50 6.85
CA TYR A 225 -26.06 -13.86 7.30
C TYR A 225 -25.28 -14.22 8.57
N VAL A 226 -23.97 -13.96 8.61
CA VAL A 226 -23.12 -14.28 9.77
C VAL A 226 -23.56 -13.50 11.01
N VAL A 227 -23.90 -12.22 10.88
CA VAL A 227 -24.43 -11.42 12.00
C VAL A 227 -25.76 -12.01 12.49
N ARG A 228 -26.69 -12.30 11.58
CA ARG A 228 -28.04 -12.75 11.95
C ARG A 228 -28.07 -14.17 12.53
N GLU A 229 -27.36 -15.10 11.91
CA GLU A 229 -27.43 -16.54 12.24
C GLU A 229 -26.37 -16.97 13.24
N HIS A 230 -25.21 -16.29 13.27
CA HIS A 230 -24.10 -16.62 14.15
C HIS A 230 -23.83 -15.55 15.22
N GLY A 231 -24.62 -14.48 15.25
CA GLY A 231 -24.59 -13.48 16.32
C GLY A 231 -23.31 -12.65 16.38
N TYR A 232 -22.59 -12.51 15.26
CA TYR A 232 -21.34 -11.75 15.23
C TYR A 232 -21.60 -10.27 15.52
N ASP A 233 -20.80 -9.68 16.41
CA ASP A 233 -20.72 -8.23 16.56
C ASP A 233 -19.79 -7.59 15.51
N ALA A 234 -19.70 -6.25 15.53
CA ALA A 234 -18.87 -5.51 14.59
C ALA A 234 -17.38 -5.88 14.69
N ALA A 235 -16.85 -6.05 15.91
CA ALA A 235 -15.43 -6.36 16.11
C ALA A 235 -15.11 -7.79 15.63
N GLN A 236 -16.00 -8.74 15.86
CA GLN A 236 -15.88 -10.10 15.35
C GLN A 236 -15.95 -10.13 13.82
N LEU A 237 -16.81 -9.30 13.22
CA LEU A 237 -16.90 -9.19 11.76
C LEU A 237 -15.65 -8.57 11.15
N GLU A 238 -15.12 -7.50 11.75
CA GLU A 238 -13.85 -6.88 11.36
C GLU A 238 -12.68 -7.87 11.45
N ALA A 239 -12.59 -8.61 12.57
CA ALA A 239 -11.57 -9.65 12.74
C ALA A 239 -11.73 -10.79 11.72
N LEU A 240 -12.97 -11.17 11.40
CA LEU A 240 -13.25 -12.18 10.37
C LEU A 240 -12.70 -11.72 9.02
N ILE A 241 -13.09 -10.55 8.55
CA ILE A 241 -12.77 -10.08 7.19
C ILE A 241 -11.31 -9.66 7.03
N ASP A 242 -10.65 -9.17 8.09
CA ASP A 242 -9.29 -8.60 7.99
C ASP A 242 -8.19 -9.59 8.43
N GLN A 243 -8.47 -10.49 9.38
CA GLN A 243 -7.44 -11.27 10.07
C GLN A 243 -7.63 -12.79 10.01
N ARG A 244 -8.85 -13.27 9.74
CA ARG A 244 -9.17 -14.72 9.81
C ARG A 244 -9.68 -15.32 8.50
N SER A 245 -9.66 -14.55 7.42
CA SER A 245 -10.12 -14.97 6.09
C SER A 245 -8.92 -15.14 5.15
N GLY A 246 -9.11 -14.93 3.85
CA GLY A 246 -8.05 -14.99 2.86
C GLY A 246 -7.50 -16.40 2.69
N MET A 247 -6.24 -16.47 2.26
CA MET A 247 -5.54 -17.76 2.12
C MET A 247 -5.43 -18.51 3.45
N LEU A 248 -5.28 -17.79 4.58
CA LEU A 248 -5.30 -18.38 5.91
C LEU A 248 -6.62 -19.09 6.19
N GLY A 249 -7.74 -18.39 6.02
CA GLY A 249 -9.08 -18.94 6.30
C GLY A 249 -9.45 -20.12 5.40
N ILE A 250 -9.03 -20.09 4.13
CA ILE A 250 -9.27 -21.19 3.18
C ILE A 250 -8.41 -22.40 3.52
N SER A 251 -7.09 -22.20 3.70
CA SER A 251 -6.15 -23.31 3.89
C SER A 251 -6.24 -23.98 5.26
N GLY A 252 -6.76 -23.25 6.26
CA GLY A 252 -6.70 -23.65 7.68
C GLY A 252 -5.27 -23.78 8.22
N LEU A 253 -4.26 -23.31 7.48
CA LEU A 253 -2.84 -23.54 7.78
C LEU A 253 -2.08 -22.22 7.94
N SER A 254 -2.01 -21.42 6.89
CA SER A 254 -1.17 -20.22 6.87
C SER A 254 -1.65 -19.20 5.83
N GLY A 255 -1.32 -17.94 6.05
CA GLY A 255 -1.44 -16.89 5.05
C GLY A 255 -0.16 -16.68 4.23
N ASP A 256 0.95 -17.36 4.55
CA ASP A 256 2.22 -17.25 3.83
C ASP A 256 2.24 -18.17 2.60
N MET A 257 2.43 -17.58 1.42
CA MET A 257 2.47 -18.30 0.14
C MET A 257 3.52 -19.43 0.13
N ARG A 258 4.68 -19.24 0.78
CA ARG A 258 5.77 -20.24 0.80
C ARG A 258 5.37 -21.46 1.61
N GLU A 259 4.73 -21.25 2.76
CA GLU A 259 4.23 -22.33 3.60
C GLU A 259 3.11 -23.12 2.90
N LEU A 260 2.20 -22.41 2.24
CA LEU A 260 1.15 -23.06 1.45
C LEU A 260 1.72 -23.89 0.30
N ARG A 261 2.71 -23.34 -0.44
CA ARG A 261 3.42 -24.06 -1.51
C ARG A 261 4.08 -25.35 -1.02
N ALA A 262 4.65 -25.34 0.18
CA ALA A 262 5.25 -26.53 0.79
C ALA A 262 4.21 -27.60 1.16
N ALA A 263 2.95 -27.20 1.38
CA ALA A 263 1.88 -28.09 1.82
C ALA A 263 0.97 -28.59 0.67
N VAL A 264 1.10 -28.13 -0.57
CA VAL A 264 0.12 -28.42 -1.66
C VAL A 264 -0.02 -29.91 -2.02
N THR A 265 0.98 -30.74 -1.72
CA THR A 265 0.94 -32.19 -1.97
C THR A 265 0.19 -32.96 -0.89
N SER A 266 0.06 -32.39 0.31
CA SER A 266 -0.56 -33.04 1.47
C SER A 266 -1.81 -32.32 1.98
N ASN A 267 -2.08 -31.10 1.51
CA ASN A 267 -3.23 -30.28 1.90
C ASN A 267 -3.94 -29.72 0.67
N GLU A 268 -5.14 -30.22 0.40
CA GLU A 268 -5.98 -29.80 -0.73
C GLU A 268 -6.47 -28.35 -0.59
N ASP A 269 -6.74 -27.91 0.63
CA ASP A 269 -7.18 -26.55 0.93
C ASP A 269 -6.06 -25.53 0.78
N ALA A 270 -4.80 -25.91 1.04
CA ALA A 270 -3.64 -25.08 0.70
C ALA A 270 -3.54 -24.87 -0.82
N ARG A 271 -3.75 -25.93 -1.61
CA ARG A 271 -3.80 -25.85 -3.07
C ARG A 271 -4.98 -24.98 -3.54
N LEU A 272 -6.15 -25.13 -2.92
CA LEU A 272 -7.34 -24.31 -3.21
C LEU A 272 -7.09 -22.83 -2.89
N ALA A 273 -6.50 -22.51 -1.73
CA ALA A 273 -6.19 -21.15 -1.31
C ALA A 273 -5.29 -20.42 -2.32
N ILE A 274 -4.22 -21.08 -2.79
CA ILE A 274 -3.32 -20.52 -3.81
C ILE A 274 -4.06 -20.31 -5.13
N ALA A 275 -4.85 -21.30 -5.56
CA ALA A 275 -5.60 -21.21 -6.81
C ALA A 275 -6.62 -20.06 -6.77
N MET A 276 -7.36 -19.91 -5.67
CA MET A 276 -8.31 -18.82 -5.45
C MET A 276 -7.63 -17.46 -5.41
N PHE A 277 -6.47 -17.35 -4.75
CA PHE A 277 -5.65 -16.14 -4.77
C PHE A 277 -5.30 -15.74 -6.20
N CYS A 278 -4.66 -16.64 -6.96
CA CYS A 278 -4.24 -16.37 -8.35
C CYS A 278 -5.44 -16.04 -9.25
N TYR A 279 -6.54 -16.76 -9.08
CA TYR A 279 -7.79 -16.53 -9.81
C TYR A 279 -8.37 -15.14 -9.54
N SER A 280 -8.39 -14.70 -8.28
CA SER A 280 -8.90 -13.38 -7.89
C SER A 280 -8.05 -12.25 -8.47
N VAL A 281 -6.72 -12.39 -8.46
CA VAL A 281 -5.79 -11.41 -9.06
C VAL A 281 -5.98 -11.35 -10.57
N ARG A 282 -6.07 -12.50 -11.25
CA ARG A 282 -6.32 -12.58 -12.70
C ARG A 282 -7.61 -11.85 -13.08
N ARG A 283 -8.71 -12.06 -12.33
CA ARG A 283 -9.98 -11.35 -12.54
C ARG A 283 -9.82 -9.84 -12.43
N GLN A 284 -9.08 -9.36 -11.43
CA GLN A 284 -8.86 -7.93 -11.25
C GLN A 284 -7.96 -7.35 -12.35
N ILE A 285 -6.92 -8.07 -12.80
CA ILE A 285 -6.11 -7.64 -13.96
C ILE A 285 -6.98 -7.52 -15.21
N ALA A 286 -7.85 -8.49 -15.48
CA ALA A 286 -8.78 -8.45 -16.61
C ALA A 286 -9.75 -7.26 -16.51
N ALA A 287 -10.25 -6.95 -15.31
CA ALA A 287 -11.08 -5.77 -15.08
C ALA A 287 -10.32 -4.47 -15.36
N MET A 288 -9.09 -4.32 -14.83
CA MET A 288 -8.25 -3.15 -15.06
C MET A 288 -7.91 -2.99 -16.56
N ALA A 289 -7.64 -4.10 -17.26
CA ALA A 289 -7.43 -4.10 -18.70
C ALA A 289 -8.65 -3.57 -19.46
N ALA A 290 -9.86 -3.98 -19.06
CA ALA A 290 -11.10 -3.49 -19.67
C ALA A 290 -11.32 -1.99 -19.41
N VAL A 291 -11.04 -1.50 -18.19
CA VAL A 291 -11.11 -0.07 -17.84
C VAL A 291 -10.16 0.77 -18.71
N LEU A 292 -8.95 0.26 -18.97
CA LEU A 292 -7.94 0.93 -19.79
C LEU A 292 -8.16 0.80 -21.31
N GLY A 293 -9.09 -0.07 -21.75
CA GLY A 293 -9.25 -0.42 -23.16
C GLY A 293 -8.06 -1.21 -23.72
N GLY A 294 -7.37 -1.98 -22.87
CA GLY A 294 -6.18 -2.78 -23.17
C GLY A 294 -5.02 -2.49 -22.21
N VAL A 295 -3.91 -3.22 -22.35
CA VAL A 295 -2.74 -3.12 -21.47
C VAL A 295 -1.49 -3.09 -22.33
N ASP A 296 -0.56 -2.18 -22.03
CA ASP A 296 0.74 -2.10 -22.68
C ASP A 296 1.83 -2.79 -21.83
N LEU A 297 1.69 -2.73 -20.51
CA LEU A 297 2.58 -3.37 -19.54
C LEU A 297 1.82 -3.83 -18.30
N LEU A 298 2.12 -5.04 -17.84
CA LEU A 298 1.69 -5.57 -16.55
C LEU A 298 2.91 -5.67 -15.63
N VAL A 299 2.92 -4.90 -14.54
CA VAL A 299 3.97 -4.97 -13.52
C VAL A 299 3.52 -5.82 -12.35
N PHE A 300 4.35 -6.80 -11.98
CA PHE A 300 4.25 -7.50 -10.71
C PHE A 300 5.26 -6.92 -9.72
N THR A 301 4.78 -6.59 -8.53
CA THR A 301 5.57 -6.02 -7.43
C THR A 301 5.09 -6.57 -6.08
N GLY A 302 5.78 -6.28 -5.00
CA GLY A 302 5.47 -6.79 -3.67
C GLY A 302 5.99 -8.22 -3.44
N GLY A 303 5.97 -8.67 -2.18
CA GLY A 303 6.66 -9.90 -1.77
C GLY A 303 6.30 -11.16 -2.58
N ILE A 304 5.02 -11.40 -2.86
CA ILE A 304 4.58 -12.51 -3.72
C ILE A 304 4.86 -12.20 -5.19
N GLY A 305 4.55 -10.98 -5.64
CA GLY A 305 4.69 -10.57 -7.04
C GLY A 305 6.13 -10.64 -7.53
N GLU A 306 7.09 -10.32 -6.67
CA GLU A 306 8.52 -10.37 -6.97
C GLU A 306 9.06 -11.80 -6.92
N ASN A 307 8.68 -12.58 -5.90
CA ASN A 307 9.39 -13.82 -5.56
C ASN A 307 8.70 -15.12 -6.00
N ASP A 308 7.38 -15.14 -6.24
CA ASP A 308 6.66 -16.35 -6.65
C ASP A 308 6.36 -16.34 -8.16
N ALA A 309 7.30 -16.89 -8.93
CA ALA A 309 7.15 -17.07 -10.37
C ALA A 309 5.98 -17.98 -10.77
N ALA A 310 5.64 -18.97 -9.93
CA ALA A 310 4.55 -19.89 -10.19
C ALA A 310 3.20 -19.19 -10.02
N ALA A 311 3.05 -18.34 -9.00
CA ALA A 311 1.87 -17.49 -8.83
C ALA A 311 1.69 -16.56 -10.03
N ARG A 312 2.76 -15.87 -10.48
CA ARG A 312 2.70 -15.02 -11.68
C ARG A 312 2.25 -15.80 -12.92
N ALA A 313 2.79 -17.00 -13.13
CA ALA A 313 2.40 -17.85 -14.25
C ALA A 313 0.90 -18.22 -14.19
N SER A 314 0.42 -18.71 -13.04
CA SER A 314 -1.01 -19.04 -12.85
C SER A 314 -1.94 -17.83 -12.97
N ILE A 315 -1.49 -16.65 -12.56
CA ILE A 315 -2.25 -15.39 -12.73
C ILE A 315 -2.36 -15.02 -14.20
N CYS A 316 -1.29 -15.20 -14.99
CA CYS A 316 -1.27 -14.84 -16.40
C CYS A 316 -2.04 -15.83 -17.29
N GLU A 317 -2.29 -17.05 -16.83
CA GLU A 317 -2.98 -18.08 -17.60
C GLU A 317 -4.35 -17.59 -18.11
N GLY A 318 -4.55 -17.58 -19.43
CA GLY A 318 -5.80 -17.18 -20.07
C GLY A 318 -5.95 -15.67 -20.27
N LEU A 319 -4.99 -14.83 -19.83
CA LEU A 319 -5.01 -13.40 -20.13
C LEU A 319 -4.58 -13.08 -21.57
N GLU A 320 -4.12 -14.08 -22.34
CA GLU A 320 -3.76 -13.92 -23.74
C GLU A 320 -4.94 -13.46 -24.60
N VAL A 321 -6.18 -13.79 -24.20
CA VAL A 321 -7.41 -13.33 -24.87
C VAL A 321 -7.59 -11.82 -24.79
N LEU A 322 -6.93 -11.16 -23.83
CA LEU A 322 -6.88 -9.70 -23.66
C LEU A 322 -5.60 -9.09 -24.26
N GLY A 323 -4.80 -9.88 -24.98
CA GLY A 323 -3.51 -9.47 -25.54
C GLY A 323 -2.39 -9.35 -24.50
N ILE A 324 -2.58 -9.83 -23.27
CA ILE A 324 -1.55 -9.79 -22.23
C ILE A 324 -0.69 -11.06 -22.38
N HIS A 325 0.55 -10.86 -22.80
CA HIS A 325 1.51 -11.95 -22.99
C HIS A 325 2.68 -11.82 -22.01
N LYS A 326 3.41 -12.91 -21.78
CA LYS A 326 4.59 -12.92 -20.89
C LYS A 326 5.61 -11.82 -21.23
N ALA A 327 5.79 -11.49 -22.51
CA ALA A 327 6.71 -10.43 -22.95
C ALA A 327 6.31 -9.02 -22.49
N MET A 328 5.05 -8.83 -22.11
CA MET A 328 4.50 -7.56 -21.61
C MET A 328 4.46 -7.53 -20.08
N THR A 329 5.13 -8.48 -19.42
CA THR A 329 5.21 -8.53 -17.96
C THR A 329 6.57 -8.05 -17.48
N LEU A 330 6.57 -7.24 -16.43
CA LEU A 330 7.77 -6.77 -15.74
C LEU A 330 7.66 -7.12 -14.26
N VAL A 331 8.74 -7.62 -13.68
CA VAL A 331 8.87 -7.73 -12.22
C VAL A 331 9.73 -6.57 -11.75
N SER A 332 9.17 -5.72 -10.89
CA SER A 332 9.86 -4.52 -10.40
C SER A 332 9.63 -4.37 -8.89
N PRO A 333 10.70 -4.27 -8.08
CA PRO A 333 10.55 -4.08 -6.64
C PRO A 333 9.85 -2.77 -6.28
N ALA A 334 8.95 -2.83 -5.31
CA ALA A 334 8.36 -1.63 -4.74
C ALA A 334 9.41 -0.88 -3.91
N GLN A 335 9.63 0.40 -4.19
CA GLN A 335 10.58 1.25 -3.47
C GLN A 335 9.84 2.28 -2.63
N GLU A 336 9.00 1.80 -1.70
CA GLU A 336 8.08 2.65 -0.92
C GLU A 336 8.83 3.65 -0.03
N GLU A 337 9.88 3.22 0.70
CA GLU A 337 10.65 4.14 1.56
C GLU A 337 11.36 5.22 0.74
N GLU A 338 11.90 4.87 -0.42
CA GLU A 338 12.52 5.84 -1.33
C GLU A 338 11.45 6.80 -1.90
N GLN A 339 10.26 6.30 -2.23
CA GLN A 339 9.16 7.12 -2.70
C GLN A 339 8.70 8.11 -1.62
N ILE A 340 8.60 7.68 -0.36
CA ILE A 340 8.32 8.55 0.80
C ILE A 340 9.39 9.64 0.91
N ALA A 341 10.67 9.27 0.80
CA ALA A 341 11.77 10.22 0.87
C ALA A 341 11.71 11.25 -0.28
N TRP A 342 11.37 10.80 -1.49
CA TRP A 342 11.23 11.65 -2.66
C TRP A 342 10.08 12.65 -2.52
N ARG A 343 8.89 12.19 -2.10
CA ARG A 343 7.73 13.07 -1.81
C ARG A 343 8.03 14.07 -0.71
N THR A 344 8.72 13.64 0.33
CA THR A 344 9.12 14.50 1.44
C THR A 344 10.10 15.58 1.00
N TRP A 345 11.10 15.21 0.22
CA TRP A 345 12.03 16.19 -0.36
C TRP A 345 11.31 17.21 -1.23
N GLN A 346 10.42 16.78 -2.15
CA GLN A 346 9.69 17.70 -3.03
C GLN A 346 8.87 18.73 -2.25
N LEU A 347 8.10 18.30 -1.25
CA LEU A 347 7.24 19.18 -0.47
C LEU A 347 8.02 20.14 0.44
N THR A 348 9.28 19.84 0.73
CA THR A 348 10.16 20.71 1.55
C THR A 348 11.02 21.66 0.72
N GLN A 349 10.98 21.56 -0.61
CA GLN A 349 11.57 22.56 -1.52
C GLN A 349 10.61 23.69 -1.88
N LEU A 350 9.30 23.50 -1.68
CA LEU A 350 8.31 24.52 -2.01
C LEU A 350 8.39 25.66 -0.98
N PRO A 351 8.44 26.93 -1.39
CA PRO A 351 8.30 28.03 -0.46
C PRO A 351 6.92 27.96 0.21
N ASN A 352 6.90 28.11 1.54
CA ASN A 352 5.69 28.11 2.36
C ASN A 352 4.69 29.20 1.96
#